data_AF-A0A098YDD1-F1
#
_entry.id   AF-A0A098YDD1-F1
#
_cell.length_a   1.000
_cell.length_b   1.000
_cell.length_c   1.000
_cell.angle_alpha   90.00
_cell.angle_beta   90.00
_cell.angle_gamma   90.00
#
_symmetry.space_group_name_H-M   'P 1'
#
loop_
_entity.id
_entity.type
_entity.pdbx_description
1 polymer ?
#
loop_
_entity_poly.entity_id
_entity_poly.type
_entity_poly.pdbx_seq_one_letter_code
_entity_poly.pdbx_strand_id
1 'polypeptide(L)' 'MIVVGIGARSGATADELLAAVDAVLPAPEGPVRLATLDSRAAEPGLREAAA' A
#
# COMPACT_ATOMS: atom_id res chain seq x y z
N MET A 1 -10.40 2.43 11.97
CA MET A 1 -9.89 1.69 10.80
C MET A 1 -9.25 2.71 9.88
N ILE A 2 -7.97 2.53 9.54
CA ILE A 2 -7.24 3.47 8.66
C ILE A 2 -7.17 2.86 7.26
N VAL A 3 -7.43 3.69 6.25
CA VAL A 3 -7.29 3.32 4.84
C VAL A 3 -6.26 4.25 4.21
N VAL A 4 -5.24 3.68 3.58
CA VAL A 4 -4.17 4.43 2.91
C VAL A 4 -4.34 4.29 1.40
N GLY A 5 -4.52 5.42 0.72
CA GLY A 5 -4.54 5.48 -0.73
C GLY A 5 -3.12 5.38 -1.30
N ILE A 6 -2.86 4.38 -2.14
CA ILE A 6 -1.57 4.13 -2.77
C ILE A 6 -1.64 4.45 -4.27
N GLY A 7 -0.80 5.39 -4.69
CA GLY A 7 -0.45 5.62 -6.09
C GLY A 7 1.00 5.19 -6.32
N ALA A 8 1.23 4.29 -7.28
CA ALA A 8 2.55 3.77 -7.59
C ALA A 8 2.77 3.68 -9.11
N ARG A 9 4.03 3.71 -9.52
CA ARG A 9 4.43 3.35 -10.89
C ARG A 9 4.38 1.83 -11.07
N SER A 10 4.15 1.37 -12.30
CA SER A 10 4.23 -0.06 -12.62
C SER A 10 5.62 -0.60 -12.28
N GLY A 11 5.65 -1.78 -11.66
CA GLY A 11 6.88 -2.40 -11.18
C GLY A 11 7.35 -1.97 -9.79
N ALA A 12 6.60 -1.13 -9.07
CA ALA A 12 6.87 -0.88 -7.65
C ALA A 12 6.74 -2.17 -6.84
N THR A 13 7.68 -2.38 -5.92
CA THR A 13 7.76 -3.57 -5.07
C THR A 13 6.95 -3.41 -3.78
N ALA A 14 6.55 -4.51 -3.15
CA ALA A 14 5.82 -4.45 -1.88
C ALA A 14 6.60 -3.70 -0.79
N ASP A 15 7.91 -3.95 -0.69
CA ASP A 15 8.78 -3.31 0.31
C ASP A 15 8.82 -1.78 0.14
N GLU A 16 8.89 -1.28 -1.10
CA GLU A 16 8.84 0.16 -1.37
C GLU A 16 7.50 0.78 -0.96
N LEU A 17 6.39 0.06 -1.20
CA LEU A 17 5.05 0.52 -0.83
C LEU A 17 4.87 0.54 0.69
N LEU A 18 5.28 -0.52 1.39
CA LEU A 18 5.19 -0.62 2.84
C LEU A 18 6.08 0.43 3.52
N ALA A 19 7.30 0.65 3.03
CA ALA A 19 8.16 1.72 3.51
C ALA A 19 7.52 3.11 3.36
N ALA A 20 6.80 3.34 2.26
CA ALA A 20 6.05 4.58 2.06
C ALA A 20 4.87 4.72 3.03
N VAL A 21 4.17 3.62 3.36
CA VAL A 21 3.10 3.61 4.39
C VAL A 21 3.68 3.91 5.77
N ASP A 22 4.76 3.25 6.16
CA ASP A 22 5.42 3.44 7.46
C ASP A 22 5.92 4.89 7.64
N ALA A 23 6.38 5.52 6.56
CA ALA A 23 6.83 6.91 6.59
C ALA A 23 5.70 7.92 6.89
N VAL A 24 4.46 7.64 6.47
CA VAL A 24 3.31 8.54 6.66
C VAL A 24 2.45 8.17 7.86
N LEU A 25 2.51 6.92 8.29
CA LEU A 25 1.74 6.39 9.40
C LEU A 25 2.64 5.58 10.34
N PRO A 26 3.57 6.23 11.05
CA PRO A 26 4.41 5.54 12.02
C PRO A 26 3.54 5.05 13.19
N ALA A 27 3.64 3.76 13.49
CA ALA A 27 2.94 3.08 14.60
C ALA A 27 1.40 3.21 14.55
N PRO A 28 0.73 2.59 13.56
CA PRO A 28 -0.73 2.58 13.51
C PRO A 28 -1.30 1.85 14.74
N GLU A 29 -2.24 2.47 15.43
CA GLU A 29 -2.91 1.89 16.60
C GLU A 29 -3.90 0.75 16.25
N GLY A 30 -3.92 0.29 14.99
CA GLY A 30 -4.86 -0.72 14.52
C GLY A 30 -4.68 -1.11 13.05
N PRO A 31 -5.61 -1.90 12.48
CA PRO A 31 -5.48 -2.44 11.14
C PRO A 31 -5.51 -1.34 10.07
N VAL A 32 -4.59 -1.46 9.12
CA VAL A 32 -4.44 -0.60 7.95
C VAL A 32 -4.94 -1.36 6.72
N ARG A 33 -5.74 -0.71 5.88
CA ARG A 33 -6.11 -1.23 4.55
C ARG A 33 -5.50 -0.35 3.47
N LEU A 34 -5.13 -0.96 2.36
CA LEU A 34 -4.66 -0.24 1.18
C LEU A 34 -5.80 -0.04 0.19
N ALA A 35 -5.87 1.14 -0.41
CA ALA A 35 -6.78 1.47 -1.50
C ALA A 35 -5.98 1.98 -2.69
N THR A 36 -6.38 1.61 -3.90
CA THR A 36 -5.76 2.11 -5.13
C THR A 36 -6.81 2.21 -6.23
N LEU A 37 -6.43 2.66 -7.42
CA LEU A 37 -7.29 2.62 -8.60
C LEU A 37 -7.53 1.17 -9.02
N ASP A 38 -8.75 0.82 -9.44
CA ASP A 38 -9.09 -0.55 -9.89
C ASP A 38 -8.16 -1.04 -11.00
N SER A 39 -7.76 -0.15 -11.92
CA SER A 39 -6.82 -0.44 -13.00
C SER A 39 -5.40 -0.80 -12.52
N ARG A 40 -5.08 -0.55 -11.25
CA ARG A 40 -3.80 -0.85 -10.60
C ARG A 40 -3.91 -1.97 -9.56
N ALA A 41 -5.10 -2.42 -9.21
CA ALA A 41 -5.32 -3.44 -8.18
C ALA A 41 -4.66 -4.81 -8.49
N ALA A 42 -4.35 -5.07 -9.76
CA ALA A 42 -3.67 -6.29 -10.20
C ALA A 42 -2.13 -6.21 -10.18
N GLU A 43 -1.54 -5.05 -9.89
CA GLU A 43 -0.07 -4.90 -9.82
C GLU A 43 0.49 -5.82 -8.70
N PRO A 44 1.50 -6.65 -8.98
CA PRO A 44 2.01 -7.64 -8.02
C PRO A 44 2.41 -7.03 -6.67
N GLY A 45 3.20 -5.94 -6.68
CA GLY A 45 3.64 -5.28 -5.45
C GLY A 45 2.49 -4.74 -4.60
N LEU A 46 1.40 -4.26 -5.22
CA LEU A 46 0.21 -3.80 -4.50
C LEU A 46 -0.55 -4.96 -3.85
N ARG A 47 -0.64 -6.11 -4.52
CA ARG A 47 -1.27 -7.32 -3.97
C ARG A 47 -0.46 -7.92 -2.83
N GLU A 48 0.85 -7.97 -2.99
CA GLU A 48 1.78 -8.47 -1.98
C GLU A 48 1.81 -7.57 -0.75
N ALA A 49 1.81 -6.25 -0.91
CA ALA A 49 1.75 -5.31 0.22
C ALA A 49 0.40 -5.35 0.98
N ALA A 50 -0.66 -5.83 0.34
CA ALA A 50 -2.00 -5.94 0.95
C ALA A 50 -2.31 -7.33 1.52
N ALA A 51 -1.40 -8.31 1.37
CA ALA A 51 -1.56 -9.68 1.85
C ALA A 51 -1.26 -9.81 3.35
#